data_AF-A0A670KIE4-F1
#
_entry.id   AF-A0A670KIE4-F1
#
_cell.length_a   1.000
_cell.length_b   1.000
_cell.length_c   1.000
_cell.angle_alpha   90.00
_cell.angle_beta   90.00
_cell.angle_gamma   90.00
#
_symmetry.space_group_name_H-M   'P 1'
#
loop_
_entity.id
_entity.type
_entity.pdbx_description
1 polymer ?
#
loop_
_entity_poly.entity_id
_entity_poly.type
_entity_poly.pdbx_seq_one_letter_code
_entity_poly.pdbx_strand_id
1 'polypeptide(L)'
;MIEDHCSHPQRHVPKMEGEGTAAVACGSCAMFAILPKVAGSFTCSNCMLIALLKDKVQQLEERVATLQRIRELELFLEATEHTVSTKEETGDSPEKVASSPTQEPDIWRNVTQRSRRPRVRSDCLEIRNRFEVLSPSMEDEEQTPFEDLSLITVDQVYEDEEQRQSSGNVQATLEPTAHRRTPTRPKRRRVVVIGDSLLRGTEAVICGPDKMSREVCCLPGAKIQDVTERLQGIIKPTDKYPFLLVHVGTNDTASNSLQKIKRDYEALGRKLKQLNAQIVISSVLPVERRGPGREGKIVEVNNWLRKWCKQERFGFLDHGMQFLEDGLLASDGLHLTTVGRNVFAKNLRNLIRRTLN
;
A
#
# COMPACT_ATOMS: atom_id res chain seq x y z
N MET A 1 -75.78 43.74 -37.48
CA MET A 1 -75.48 43.65 -36.04
C MET A 1 -75.01 42.24 -35.79
N ILE A 2 -73.73 42.06 -35.49
CA ILE A 2 -73.13 40.79 -35.05
C ILE A 2 -72.22 41.20 -33.91
N GLU A 3 -72.48 40.69 -32.71
CA GLU A 3 -71.72 41.01 -31.50
C GLU A 3 -70.72 39.87 -31.24
N ASP A 4 -69.43 40.16 -31.39
CA ASP A 4 -68.37 39.20 -31.04
C ASP A 4 -68.03 39.32 -29.54
N HIS A 5 -68.35 38.27 -28.79
CA HIS A 5 -67.94 38.13 -27.38
C HIS A 5 -66.43 37.85 -27.28
N CYS A 6 -65.65 38.87 -26.89
CA CYS A 6 -64.22 38.71 -26.63
C CYS A 6 -63.97 38.20 -25.19
N SER A 7 -63.72 36.90 -25.04
CA SER A 7 -63.39 36.27 -23.75
C SER A 7 -61.98 36.66 -23.27
N HIS A 8 -61.89 37.32 -22.11
CA HIS A 8 -60.62 37.57 -21.41
C HIS A 8 -60.23 36.38 -20.51
N PRO A 9 -59.01 35.81 -20.63
CA PRO A 9 -58.52 34.83 -19.68
C PRO A 9 -58.01 35.52 -18.40
N GLN A 10 -58.66 35.26 -17.26
CA GLN A 10 -58.14 35.67 -15.96
C GLN A 10 -56.83 34.93 -15.66
N ARG A 11 -55.72 35.67 -15.52
CA ARG A 11 -54.47 35.11 -15.00
C ARG A 11 -54.56 34.96 -13.49
N HIS A 12 -54.69 33.72 -13.01
CA HIS A 12 -54.51 33.40 -11.61
C HIS A 12 -53.05 33.70 -11.21
N VAL A 13 -52.84 34.69 -10.33
CA VAL A 13 -51.53 34.92 -9.71
C VAL A 13 -51.48 34.10 -8.41
N PRO A 14 -50.57 33.12 -8.28
CA PRO A 14 -50.40 32.41 -7.02
C PRO A 14 -49.76 33.35 -5.99
N LYS A 15 -50.45 33.53 -4.87
CA LYS A 15 -49.98 34.33 -3.74
C LYS A 15 -48.93 33.51 -2.97
N MET A 16 -47.65 33.65 -3.35
CA MET A 16 -46.53 33.07 -2.62
C MET A 16 -46.44 33.74 -1.25
N GLU A 17 -46.88 33.06 -0.20
CA GLU A 17 -46.63 33.48 1.18
C GLU A 17 -45.14 33.26 1.49
N GLY A 18 -44.43 34.33 1.80
CA GLY A 18 -42.98 34.30 1.93
C GLY A 18 -42.53 33.58 3.21
N GLU A 19 -41.98 32.38 3.07
CA GLU A 19 -41.17 31.77 4.12
C GLU A 19 -39.98 32.70 4.41
N GLY A 20 -40.02 33.36 5.57
CA GLY A 20 -39.06 34.39 5.94
C GLY A 20 -37.66 33.81 6.19
N THR A 21 -36.83 33.79 5.14
CA THR A 21 -35.39 33.53 5.24
C THR A 21 -34.72 34.59 6.12
N ALA A 22 -33.80 34.14 6.98
CA ALA A 22 -33.04 35.03 7.85
C ALA A 22 -31.54 34.84 7.60
N ALA A 23 -30.79 35.94 7.63
CA ALA A 23 -29.34 35.89 7.66
C ALA A 23 -28.89 35.51 9.08
N VAL A 24 -28.30 34.32 9.22
CA VAL A 24 -27.77 33.82 10.49
C VAL A 24 -26.25 33.87 10.43
N ALA A 25 -25.63 34.51 11.43
CA ALA A 25 -24.18 34.56 11.56
C ALA A 25 -23.65 33.28 12.23
N CYS A 26 -22.52 32.76 11.76
CA CYS A 26 -21.82 31.66 12.42
C CYS A 26 -21.20 32.11 13.75
N GLY A 27 -21.52 31.42 14.85
CA GLY A 27 -21.04 31.76 16.19
C GLY A 27 -19.52 31.72 16.37
N SER A 28 -18.79 31.02 15.49
CA SER A 28 -17.32 30.89 15.57
C SER A 28 -16.52 31.84 14.66
N CYS A 29 -17.13 32.39 13.61
CA CYS A 29 -16.41 33.22 12.61
C CYS A 29 -17.20 34.43 12.10
N ALA A 30 -18.40 34.68 12.63
CA ALA A 30 -19.33 35.74 12.23
C ALA A 30 -19.75 35.77 10.75
N MET A 31 -19.30 34.83 9.91
CA MET A 31 -19.73 34.73 8.51
C MET A 31 -21.23 34.38 8.41
N PHE A 32 -21.93 35.09 7.53
CA PHE A 32 -23.37 34.95 7.34
C PHE A 32 -23.73 33.78 6.41
N ALA A 33 -24.80 33.06 6.76
CA ALA A 33 -25.48 32.12 5.88
C ALA A 33 -26.97 32.46 5.84
N ILE A 34 -27.60 32.28 4.68
CA ILE A 34 -29.06 32.39 4.54
C ILE A 34 -29.64 31.01 4.86
N LEU A 35 -30.40 30.90 5.94
CA LEU A 35 -31.01 29.65 6.38
C LEU A 35 -32.51 29.87 6.69
N PRO A 36 -33.33 28.80 6.64
CA PRO A 36 -34.63 28.79 7.30
C PRO A 36 -34.44 29.14 8.79
N LYS A 37 -35.42 29.79 9.43
CA LYS A 37 -35.30 30.21 10.84
C LYS A 37 -35.08 29.01 11.77
N VAL A 38 -33.84 28.78 12.19
CA VAL A 38 -33.49 27.79 13.21
C VAL A 38 -33.17 28.52 14.52
N ALA A 39 -33.81 28.11 15.61
CA ALA A 39 -33.48 28.61 16.95
C ALA A 39 -32.28 27.84 17.51
N GLY A 40 -31.06 28.33 17.27
CA GLY A 40 -29.83 27.73 17.79
C GLY A 40 -28.56 28.45 17.34
N SER A 41 -27.43 28.16 17.99
CA SER A 41 -26.11 28.68 17.60
C SER A 41 -25.62 27.98 16.34
N PHE A 42 -25.73 28.65 15.20
CA PHE A 42 -25.23 28.12 13.92
C PHE A 42 -23.70 28.09 13.87
N THR A 43 -23.14 26.96 13.44
CA THR A 43 -21.71 26.83 13.09
C THR A 43 -21.61 26.46 11.62
N CYS A 44 -20.87 27.24 10.83
CA CYS A 44 -20.74 26.99 9.39
C CYS A 44 -19.88 25.76 9.11
N SER A 45 -20.06 25.16 7.93
CA SER A 45 -19.31 23.97 7.48
C SER A 45 -17.80 24.15 7.56
N ASN A 46 -17.28 25.35 7.26
CA ASN A 46 -15.85 25.64 7.36
C ASN A 46 -15.35 25.63 8.81
N CYS A 47 -16.11 26.19 9.77
CA CYS A 47 -15.73 26.15 11.19
C CYS A 47 -15.86 24.73 11.77
N MET A 48 -16.86 23.96 11.34
CA MET A 48 -17.02 22.56 11.69
C MET A 48 -15.84 21.71 11.16
N LEU A 49 -15.43 21.94 9.90
CA LEU A 49 -14.27 21.29 9.31
C LEU A 49 -12.96 21.67 10.03
N ILE A 50 -12.79 22.95 10.38
CA ILE A 50 -11.62 23.40 11.17
C ILE A 50 -11.59 22.75 12.55
N ALA A 51 -12.73 22.57 13.22
CA ALA A 51 -12.81 21.87 14.50
C ALA A 51 -12.41 20.38 14.36
N LEU A 52 -12.95 19.69 13.36
CA LEU A 52 -12.60 18.29 13.06
C LEU A 52 -11.12 18.12 12.67
N LEU A 53 -10.56 19.06 11.92
CA LEU A 53 -9.14 19.03 11.56
C LEU A 53 -8.22 19.26 12.77
N LYS A 54 -8.60 20.15 13.69
CA LYS A 54 -7.86 20.36 14.95
C LYS A 54 -7.84 19.09 15.81
N ASP A 55 -9.00 18.48 16.02
CA ASP A 55 -9.12 17.20 16.74
C ASP A 55 -8.26 16.11 16.08
N LYS A 56 -8.29 16.04 14.74
CA LYS A 56 -7.48 15.05 14.02
C LYS A 56 -5.98 15.30 14.09
N VAL A 57 -5.53 16.56 14.12
CA VAL A 57 -4.13 16.92 14.35
C VAL A 57 -3.71 16.51 15.76
N GLN A 58 -4.49 16.85 16.79
CA GLN A 58 -4.22 16.46 18.18
C GLN A 58 -4.10 14.93 18.34
N GLN A 59 -5.00 14.16 17.73
CA GLN A 59 -4.93 12.68 17.72
C GLN A 59 -3.68 12.16 16.99
N LEU A 60 -3.20 12.84 15.95
CA LEU A 60 -1.96 12.46 15.25
C LEU A 60 -0.72 12.80 16.09
N GLU A 61 -0.70 13.94 16.76
CA GLU A 61 0.38 14.34 17.67
C GLU A 61 0.54 13.33 18.83
N GLU A 62 -0.56 12.91 19.45
CA GLU A 62 -0.57 11.88 20.51
C GLU A 62 -0.07 10.52 20.01
N ARG A 63 -0.47 10.10 18.80
CA ARG A 63 0.04 8.87 18.17
C ARG A 63 1.54 8.97 17.86
N VAL A 64 2.03 10.12 17.41
CA VAL A 64 3.47 10.33 17.16
C VAL A 64 4.26 10.31 18.47
N ALA A 65 3.78 10.96 19.53
CA ALA A 65 4.41 10.92 20.86
C ALA A 65 4.45 9.49 21.42
N THR A 66 3.40 8.70 21.20
CA THR A 66 3.35 7.28 21.58
C THR A 66 4.40 6.46 20.81
N LEU A 67 4.52 6.65 19.50
CA LEU A 67 5.54 5.97 18.68
C LEU A 67 6.98 6.38 19.04
N GLN A 68 7.20 7.64 19.43
CA GLN A 68 8.48 8.09 19.96
C GLN A 68 8.84 7.38 21.26
N ARG A 69 7.90 7.29 22.21
CA ARG A 69 8.10 6.56 23.47
C ARG A 69 8.33 5.05 23.27
N ILE A 70 7.63 4.42 22.32
CA ILE A 70 7.89 3.02 21.96
C ILE A 70 9.32 2.85 21.46
N ARG A 71 9.78 3.74 20.57
CA ARG A 71 11.15 3.70 20.03
C ARG A 71 12.22 3.95 21.10
N GLU A 72 11.96 4.81 22.08
CA GLU A 72 12.84 5.00 23.25
C GLU A 72 12.94 3.72 24.10
N LEU A 73 11.82 3.01 24.29
CA LEU A 73 11.78 1.73 24.99
C LEU A 73 12.48 0.61 24.20
N GLU A 74 12.32 0.55 22.88
CA GLU A 74 13.06 -0.39 22.01
C GLU A 74 14.57 -0.18 22.13
N LEU A 75 15.05 1.07 22.05
CA LEU A 75 16.47 1.40 22.21
C LEU A 75 16.98 1.09 23.63
N PHE A 76 16.16 1.27 24.67
CA PHE A 76 16.50 0.88 26.03
C PHE A 76 16.61 -0.65 26.16
N LEU A 77 15.69 -1.41 25.56
CA LEU A 77 15.71 -2.87 25.57
C LEU A 77 16.95 -3.41 24.86
N GLU A 78 17.26 -2.94 23.64
CA GLU A 78 18.50 -3.28 22.91
C GLU A 78 19.76 -3.00 23.76
N ALA A 79 19.82 -1.83 24.40
CA ALA A 79 20.92 -1.49 25.31
C ALA A 79 21.00 -2.43 26.52
N THR A 80 19.86 -2.86 27.10
CA THR A 80 19.86 -3.81 28.22
C THR A 80 20.26 -5.22 27.81
N GLU A 81 19.85 -5.73 26.64
CA GLU A 81 20.29 -7.04 26.13
C GLU A 81 21.82 -7.10 26.01
N HIS A 82 22.44 -6.03 25.51
CA HIS A 82 23.89 -5.90 25.46
C HIS A 82 24.54 -5.91 26.86
N THR A 83 23.88 -5.43 27.92
CA THR A 83 24.39 -5.50 29.30
C THR A 83 24.13 -6.83 30.02
N VAL A 84 23.08 -7.57 29.62
CA VAL A 84 22.77 -8.90 30.19
C VAL A 84 23.69 -9.95 29.58
N SER A 85 23.93 -9.90 28.26
CA SER A 85 24.86 -10.80 27.58
C SER A 85 26.32 -10.66 28.07
N THR A 86 26.66 -9.57 28.76
CA THR A 86 27.97 -9.36 29.43
C THR A 86 28.01 -9.80 30.91
N LYS A 87 26.92 -10.31 31.49
CA LYS A 87 26.84 -10.68 32.93
C LYS A 87 26.68 -12.18 33.22
N GLU A 88 26.53 -13.03 32.21
CA GLU A 88 26.39 -14.49 32.43
C GLU A 88 27.73 -15.24 32.63
N GLU A 89 28.89 -14.58 32.44
CA GLU A 89 30.20 -15.13 32.84
C GLU A 89 30.69 -14.54 34.18
N THR A 90 30.13 -14.97 35.31
CA THR A 90 30.90 -15.36 36.51
C THR A 90 30.00 -15.90 37.63
N GLY A 91 30.28 -17.12 38.08
CA GLY A 91 29.64 -17.73 39.25
C GLY A 91 30.56 -17.76 40.48
N ASP A 92 30.16 -16.99 41.48
CA ASP A 92 30.26 -17.20 42.95
C ASP A 92 31.61 -17.32 43.73
N SER A 93 31.47 -16.87 44.97
CA SER A 93 32.35 -16.60 46.14
C SER A 93 33.13 -17.82 46.72
N PRO A 94 33.95 -17.71 47.81
CA PRO A 94 34.30 -16.57 48.70
C PRO A 94 35.84 -16.46 48.97
N GLU A 95 36.46 -15.84 50.01
CA GLU A 95 36.05 -15.08 51.22
C GLU A 95 37.17 -14.11 51.74
N LYS A 96 36.76 -13.14 52.57
CA LYS A 96 37.42 -12.53 53.76
C LYS A 96 38.63 -11.55 53.73
N VAL A 97 38.33 -10.35 54.26
CA VAL A 97 39.10 -9.41 55.13
C VAL A 97 39.82 -8.18 54.53
N ALA A 98 39.41 -7.02 55.08
CA ALA A 98 40.08 -5.71 55.23
C ALA A 98 39.84 -4.56 54.21
N SER A 99 38.99 -3.62 54.65
CA SER A 99 39.24 -2.17 54.71
C SER A 99 39.33 -1.32 53.42
N SER A 100 38.29 -0.50 53.27
CA SER A 100 37.97 0.62 52.37
C SER A 100 39.03 1.75 52.18
N PRO A 101 38.78 2.78 51.33
CA PRO A 101 38.66 2.73 49.85
C PRO A 101 39.38 3.92 49.14
N THR A 102 39.40 3.94 47.80
CA THR A 102 39.13 5.12 46.90
C THR A 102 39.39 4.67 45.44
N GLN A 103 38.52 5.03 44.50
CA GLN A 103 38.54 4.56 43.11
C GLN A 103 38.99 5.65 42.11
N GLU A 104 39.85 5.27 41.15
CA GLU A 104 39.73 5.67 39.73
C GLU A 104 40.52 4.68 38.82
N PRO A 105 40.57 4.80 37.47
CA PRO A 105 40.26 3.68 36.57
C PRO A 105 41.48 3.02 35.89
N ASP A 106 41.27 1.86 35.24
CA ASP A 106 42.19 1.29 34.23
C ASP A 106 41.39 0.51 33.16
N ILE A 107 41.56 0.74 31.85
CA ILE A 107 42.64 0.35 30.92
C ILE A 107 42.57 -1.13 30.46
N TRP A 108 42.36 -1.31 29.15
CA TRP A 108 42.25 -2.59 28.45
C TRP A 108 43.61 -3.19 28.04
N ARG A 109 43.72 -4.53 27.99
CA ARG A 109 44.66 -5.24 27.08
C ARG A 109 44.26 -6.71 26.80
N ASN A 110 44.63 -7.17 25.61
CA ASN A 110 44.16 -8.43 24.99
C ASN A 110 45.04 -9.66 25.32
N VAL A 111 44.48 -10.87 25.19
CA VAL A 111 45.24 -12.15 25.16
C VAL A 111 44.80 -13.05 23.99
N THR A 112 45.73 -13.81 23.44
CA THR A 112 45.65 -14.56 22.17
C THR A 112 45.19 -16.03 22.31
N GLN A 113 44.64 -16.58 21.23
CA GLN A 113 44.14 -17.96 21.12
C GLN A 113 45.22 -19.05 21.27
N ARG A 114 44.85 -20.21 21.84
CA ARG A 114 45.45 -21.51 21.51
C ARG A 114 44.40 -22.64 21.46
N SER A 115 44.58 -23.55 20.50
CA SER A 115 43.59 -24.57 20.14
C SER A 115 43.61 -25.83 21.02
N ARG A 116 42.49 -26.55 21.07
CA ARG A 116 42.43 -27.98 21.43
C ARG A 116 41.50 -28.77 20.49
N ARG A 117 41.83 -30.05 20.31
CA ARG A 117 41.22 -31.02 19.37
C ARG A 117 40.04 -31.79 20.02
N PRO A 118 39.20 -32.49 19.22
CA PRO A 118 37.83 -32.82 19.60
C PRO A 118 37.64 -34.15 20.35
N ARG A 119 36.47 -34.32 20.99
CA ARG A 119 35.94 -35.61 21.47
C ARG A 119 34.47 -35.80 21.09
N VAL A 120 34.25 -36.87 20.31
CA VAL A 120 33.17 -37.89 20.32
C VAL A 120 31.71 -37.49 20.65
N ARG A 121 30.81 -38.05 19.84
CA ARG A 121 29.33 -37.94 19.84
C ARG A 121 28.68 -38.26 21.20
N SER A 122 27.59 -37.55 21.49
CA SER A 122 26.44 -38.01 22.27
C SER A 122 25.15 -37.53 21.58
N ASP A 123 24.01 -38.13 21.90
CA ASP A 123 22.90 -38.32 20.96
C ASP A 123 21.94 -37.12 20.75
N CYS A 124 21.23 -37.15 19.62
CA CYS A 124 20.15 -36.19 19.33
C CYS A 124 18.97 -36.40 20.29
N LEU A 125 18.59 -35.33 21.00
CA LEU A 125 17.32 -35.28 21.72
C LEU A 125 16.16 -35.19 20.72
N GLU A 126 15.35 -36.25 20.67
CA GLU A 126 14.19 -36.35 19.79
C GLU A 126 13.00 -35.56 20.38
N ILE A 127 12.78 -34.33 19.91
CA ILE A 127 11.64 -33.51 20.35
C ILE A 127 10.36 -34.02 19.69
N ARG A 128 9.47 -34.66 20.47
CA ARG A 128 8.12 -35.05 20.02
C ARG A 128 7.07 -34.23 20.77
N ASN A 129 6.24 -33.50 20.03
CA ASN A 129 5.06 -32.83 20.58
C ASN A 129 4.08 -33.87 21.12
N ARG A 130 3.62 -33.70 22.36
CA ARG A 130 2.61 -34.53 23.03
C ARG A 130 1.40 -33.67 23.44
N PHE A 131 0.71 -33.11 22.45
CA PHE A 131 -0.57 -32.44 22.67
C PHE A 131 -1.64 -33.10 21.82
N GLU A 132 -2.74 -33.44 22.47
CA GLU A 132 -3.88 -34.16 21.90
C GLU A 132 -4.88 -33.15 21.34
N VAL A 133 -5.41 -33.42 20.13
CA VAL A 133 -6.32 -32.51 19.43
C VAL A 133 -7.73 -32.74 19.93
N LEU A 134 -8.32 -31.75 20.60
CA LEU A 134 -9.73 -31.76 20.99
C LEU A 134 -10.60 -31.28 19.81
N SER A 135 -11.53 -32.14 19.40
CA SER A 135 -12.56 -31.85 18.40
C SER A 135 -13.79 -31.14 19.03
N PRO A 136 -14.64 -30.47 18.23
CA PRO A 136 -15.48 -29.38 18.73
C PRO A 136 -16.88 -29.80 19.18
N SER A 137 -17.44 -29.00 20.08
CA SER A 137 -18.87 -29.00 20.44
C SER A 137 -19.47 -27.61 20.18
N MET A 138 -20.66 -27.58 19.58
CA MET A 138 -21.57 -26.42 19.56
C MET A 138 -22.18 -26.29 20.99
N GLU A 139 -22.83 -25.21 21.44
CA GLU A 139 -23.84 -24.35 20.80
C GLU A 139 -23.83 -22.90 21.35
N ASP A 140 -24.18 -21.96 20.47
CA ASP A 140 -24.86 -20.65 20.58
C ASP A 140 -25.03 -19.88 21.92
N GLU A 141 -24.87 -18.55 21.83
CA GLU A 141 -25.86 -17.52 22.25
C GLU A 141 -25.43 -16.11 21.74
N GLU A 142 -26.38 -15.27 21.35
CA GLU A 142 -26.12 -13.98 20.68
C GLU A 142 -26.08 -12.79 21.65
N GLN A 143 -25.13 -11.85 21.47
CA GLN A 143 -25.40 -10.41 21.63
C GLN A 143 -24.26 -9.52 21.08
N THR A 144 -24.60 -8.71 20.07
CA THR A 144 -23.86 -7.51 19.61
C THR A 144 -24.44 -6.26 20.32
N PRO A 145 -23.89 -5.02 20.21
CA PRO A 145 -22.82 -4.55 19.31
C PRO A 145 -21.75 -3.59 19.91
N PHE A 146 -20.60 -3.45 19.24
CA PHE A 146 -20.23 -2.25 18.45
C PHE A 146 -18.75 -2.32 17.96
N GLU A 147 -18.54 -1.71 16.80
CA GLU A 147 -17.32 -1.53 15.98
C GLU A 147 -15.93 -1.57 16.67
N ASP A 148 -15.00 -2.36 16.15
CA ASP A 148 -14.05 -1.94 15.09
C ASP A 148 -13.16 -3.13 14.65
N LEU A 149 -13.02 -3.36 13.34
CA LEU A 149 -11.88 -4.01 12.64
C LEU A 149 -12.29 -4.51 11.24
N SER A 150 -11.54 -4.01 10.23
CA SER A 150 -10.84 -4.86 9.25
C SER A 150 -11.64 -5.43 8.04
N LEU A 151 -11.06 -6.12 7.04
CA LEU A 151 -9.66 -6.37 6.64
C LEU A 151 -9.64 -6.64 5.11
N ILE A 152 -8.46 -6.64 4.49
CA ILE A 152 -8.25 -7.36 3.22
C ILE A 152 -8.10 -8.84 3.59
N THR A 153 -9.12 -9.65 3.37
CA THR A 153 -9.01 -11.11 3.51
C THR A 153 -8.28 -11.70 2.30
N VAL A 154 -7.25 -12.51 2.58
CA VAL A 154 -6.66 -13.44 1.61
C VAL A 154 -6.75 -14.83 2.22
N ASP A 155 -7.97 -15.31 2.37
CA ASP A 155 -8.25 -16.72 2.62
C ASP A 155 -8.48 -17.42 1.29
N GLN A 156 -7.48 -18.20 0.88
CA GLN A 156 -7.65 -19.31 -0.06
C GLN A 156 -6.87 -20.51 0.49
N VAL A 157 -7.54 -21.24 1.39
CA VAL A 157 -7.28 -22.67 1.56
C VAL A 157 -7.89 -23.36 0.35
N TYR A 158 -7.10 -24.16 -0.37
CA TYR A 158 -7.61 -25.14 -1.33
C TYR A 158 -6.78 -26.41 -1.27
N GLU A 159 -7.45 -27.52 -1.57
CA GLU A 159 -7.08 -28.88 -1.21
C GLU A 159 -6.05 -29.50 -2.19
N ASP A 160 -5.24 -30.44 -1.69
CA ASP A 160 -4.34 -31.25 -2.52
C ASP A 160 -5.12 -32.33 -3.29
N GLU A 161 -5.30 -32.14 -4.59
CA GLU A 161 -5.71 -33.20 -5.53
C GLU A 161 -4.49 -34.04 -5.96
N GLU A 162 -4.16 -35.11 -5.21
CA GLU A 162 -3.22 -36.14 -5.65
C GLU A 162 -3.81 -36.98 -6.80
N GLN A 163 -3.53 -36.62 -8.04
CA GLN A 163 -3.86 -37.49 -9.18
C GLN A 163 -2.90 -38.68 -9.27
N ARG A 164 -3.39 -39.84 -8.81
CA ARG A 164 -2.78 -41.15 -9.04
C ARG A 164 -2.96 -41.61 -10.49
N GLN A 165 -1.85 -41.87 -11.18
CA GLN A 165 -1.67 -42.75 -12.36
C GLN A 165 -0.15 -42.81 -12.63
N SER A 166 0.47 -43.87 -13.14
CA SER A 166 0.13 -45.30 -13.26
C SER A 166 1.46 -46.06 -13.47
N SER A 167 1.50 -47.35 -13.12
CA SER A 167 2.70 -48.21 -13.16
C SER A 167 3.50 -48.16 -14.48
N GLY A 168 4.82 -48.05 -14.36
CA GLY A 168 5.77 -48.18 -15.48
C GLY A 168 7.13 -48.68 -14.99
N ASN A 169 7.28 -50.01 -14.88
CA ASN A 169 8.51 -50.66 -14.41
C ASN A 169 9.62 -50.58 -15.48
N VAL A 170 10.71 -49.85 -15.23
CA VAL A 170 12.02 -50.12 -15.87
C VAL A 170 13.13 -49.94 -14.84
N GLN A 171 13.94 -50.98 -14.70
CA GLN A 171 15.00 -51.12 -13.70
C GLN A 171 16.30 -50.52 -14.22
N ALA A 172 16.89 -49.54 -13.53
CA ALA A 172 18.17 -48.94 -13.89
C ALA A 172 19.06 -48.68 -12.65
N THR A 173 20.27 -49.22 -12.75
CA THR A 173 21.37 -49.30 -11.78
C THR A 173 21.67 -48.03 -10.96
N LEU A 174 21.93 -48.22 -9.67
CA LEU A 174 22.40 -47.18 -8.74
C LEU A 174 23.90 -46.91 -8.93
N GLU A 175 24.26 -45.66 -9.26
CA GLU A 175 25.62 -45.13 -9.24
C GLU A 175 25.67 -43.86 -8.37
N PRO A 176 26.34 -43.86 -7.20
CA PRO A 176 26.27 -42.76 -6.22
C PRO A 176 27.21 -41.60 -6.59
N THR A 177 26.87 -40.85 -7.64
CA THR A 177 27.58 -39.59 -7.93
C THR A 177 27.20 -38.50 -6.93
N ALA A 178 28.16 -38.12 -6.08
CA ALA A 178 28.01 -37.12 -5.01
C ALA A 178 27.76 -35.70 -5.55
N HIS A 179 26.56 -35.46 -6.05
CA HIS A 179 26.08 -34.14 -6.45
C HIS A 179 25.93 -33.26 -5.20
N ARG A 180 26.96 -32.47 -4.92
CA ARG A 180 26.93 -31.36 -3.97
C ARG A 180 25.81 -30.39 -4.37
N ARG A 181 24.61 -30.63 -3.86
CA ARG A 181 23.43 -29.77 -4.03
C ARG A 181 23.75 -28.41 -3.44
N THR A 182 24.27 -27.52 -4.27
CA THR A 182 24.30 -26.09 -3.96
C THR A 182 22.85 -25.67 -3.64
N PRO A 183 22.60 -24.96 -2.53
CA PRO A 183 21.25 -24.54 -2.21
C PRO A 183 20.78 -23.57 -3.29
N THR A 184 19.96 -24.08 -4.21
CA THR A 184 19.31 -23.27 -5.23
C THR A 184 18.39 -22.29 -4.52
N ARG A 185 18.85 -21.04 -4.36
CA ARG A 185 18.02 -19.96 -3.81
C ARG A 185 16.67 -19.98 -4.52
N PRO A 186 15.53 -19.91 -3.79
CA PRO A 186 14.22 -19.96 -4.41
C PRO A 186 14.12 -18.90 -5.51
N LYS A 187 13.66 -19.29 -6.70
CA LYS A 187 13.55 -18.37 -7.84
C LYS A 187 12.58 -17.25 -7.46
N ARG A 188 13.13 -16.06 -7.25
CA ARG A 188 12.33 -14.88 -6.91
C ARG A 188 11.41 -14.53 -8.06
N ARG A 189 10.17 -14.20 -7.70
CA ARG A 189 9.09 -13.86 -8.63
C ARG A 189 9.47 -12.65 -9.48
N ARG A 190 9.29 -12.74 -10.82
CA ARG A 190 9.56 -11.62 -11.73
C ARG A 190 8.58 -10.48 -11.47
N VAL A 191 9.09 -9.25 -11.44
CA VAL A 191 8.35 -8.00 -11.26
C VAL A 191 8.57 -7.15 -12.49
N VAL A 192 7.50 -6.66 -13.10
CA VAL A 192 7.60 -5.71 -14.21
C VAL A 192 6.73 -4.49 -13.93
N VAL A 193 7.35 -3.31 -13.92
CA VAL A 193 6.65 -2.02 -13.85
C VAL A 193 6.58 -1.44 -15.26
N ILE A 194 5.40 -1.30 -15.84
CA ILE A 194 5.20 -0.85 -17.23
C ILE A 194 4.49 0.49 -17.23
N GLY A 195 4.92 1.45 -18.05
CA GLY A 195 4.29 2.76 -18.05
C GLY A 195 4.93 3.82 -18.92
N ASP A 196 4.44 5.05 -18.81
CA ASP A 196 4.83 6.17 -19.66
C ASP A 196 6.14 6.87 -19.21
N SER A 197 6.36 8.12 -19.66
CA SER A 197 7.56 8.90 -19.34
C SER A 197 7.74 9.17 -17.84
N LEU A 198 6.70 9.06 -17.01
CA LEU A 198 6.78 9.26 -15.56
C LEU A 198 7.60 8.19 -14.84
N LEU A 199 7.79 7.01 -15.44
CA LEU A 199 8.68 5.96 -14.92
C LEU A 199 10.17 6.21 -15.18
N ARG A 200 10.54 7.14 -16.07
CA ARG A 200 11.93 7.37 -16.45
C ARG A 200 12.76 7.80 -15.25
N GLY A 201 13.84 7.09 -14.94
CA GLY A 201 14.74 7.41 -13.83
C GLY A 201 14.25 6.87 -12.47
N THR A 202 13.26 5.98 -12.44
CA THR A 202 12.78 5.31 -11.22
C THR A 202 13.46 3.96 -10.96
N GLU A 203 14.22 3.46 -11.93
CA GLU A 203 14.72 2.08 -12.04
C GLU A 203 15.71 1.75 -10.92
N ALA A 204 16.58 2.70 -10.57
CA ALA A 204 17.52 2.56 -9.46
C ALA A 204 16.82 2.35 -8.10
N VAL A 205 15.67 2.98 -7.89
CA VAL A 205 14.89 2.87 -6.64
C VAL A 205 14.06 1.59 -6.62
N ILE A 206 13.41 1.24 -7.73
CA ILE A 206 12.50 0.09 -7.84
C ILE A 206 13.27 -1.23 -7.90
N CYS A 207 14.28 -1.30 -8.78
CA CYS A 207 15.07 -2.50 -9.07
C CYS A 207 16.35 -2.59 -8.23
N GLY A 208 16.81 -1.51 -7.60
CA GLY A 208 18.00 -1.52 -6.73
C GLY A 208 18.07 -2.68 -5.72
N PRO A 209 16.97 -3.04 -5.02
CA PRO A 209 16.95 -4.18 -4.10
C PRO A 209 17.10 -5.57 -4.75
N ASP A 210 16.77 -5.71 -6.04
CA ASP A 210 16.82 -6.98 -6.77
C ASP A 210 16.78 -6.75 -8.29
N LYS A 211 17.94 -6.47 -8.89
CA LYS A 211 18.07 -6.16 -10.32
C LYS A 211 17.83 -7.36 -11.24
N MET A 212 17.79 -8.59 -10.70
CA MET A 212 17.66 -9.81 -11.49
C MET A 212 16.21 -10.26 -11.63
N SER A 213 15.34 -9.94 -10.66
CA SER A 213 13.91 -10.24 -10.73
C SER A 213 13.04 -9.03 -11.11
N ARG A 214 13.55 -7.80 -11.05
CA ARG A 214 12.76 -6.57 -11.23
C ARG A 214 13.16 -5.76 -12.47
N GLU A 215 12.17 -5.36 -13.24
CA GLU A 215 12.33 -4.58 -14.46
C GLU A 215 11.36 -3.38 -14.49
N VAL A 216 11.79 -2.28 -15.11
CA VAL A 216 10.96 -1.11 -15.40
C VAL A 216 10.96 -0.90 -16.92
N CYS A 217 9.79 -1.04 -17.54
CA CYS A 217 9.56 -0.79 -18.95
C CYS A 217 8.96 0.62 -19.12
N CYS A 218 9.82 1.62 -19.29
CA CYS A 218 9.42 2.99 -19.60
C CYS A 218 9.18 3.14 -21.11
N LEU A 219 7.98 3.60 -21.47
CA LEU A 219 7.51 3.80 -22.84
C LEU A 219 7.11 5.28 -23.01
N PRO A 220 8.07 6.18 -23.32
CA PRO A 220 7.82 7.63 -23.32
C PRO A 220 6.69 8.03 -24.29
N GLY A 221 5.74 8.84 -23.81
CA GLY A 221 4.59 9.27 -24.60
C GLY A 221 3.50 8.23 -24.82
N ALA A 222 3.66 7.00 -24.30
CA ALA A 222 2.69 5.92 -24.47
C ALA A 222 1.31 6.26 -23.89
N LYS A 223 0.29 5.85 -24.64
CA LYS A 223 -1.11 5.78 -24.23
C LYS A 223 -1.44 4.36 -23.75
N ILE A 224 -2.63 4.19 -23.18
CA ILE A 224 -3.14 2.89 -22.70
C ILE A 224 -3.12 1.84 -23.83
N GLN A 225 -3.43 2.25 -25.07
CA GLN A 225 -3.42 1.39 -26.25
C GLN A 225 -2.00 0.89 -26.60
N ASP A 226 -0.99 1.77 -26.60
CA ASP A 226 0.42 1.40 -26.86
C ASP A 226 0.95 0.36 -25.86
N VAL A 227 0.56 0.49 -24.58
CA VAL A 227 0.89 -0.50 -23.53
C VAL A 227 0.20 -1.82 -23.82
N THR A 228 -1.09 -1.78 -24.17
CA THR A 228 -1.92 -2.97 -24.46
C THR A 228 -1.33 -3.81 -25.59
N GLU A 229 -0.85 -3.17 -26.66
CA GLU A 229 -0.22 -3.83 -27.81
C GLU A 229 1.14 -4.44 -27.46
N ARG A 230 1.93 -3.78 -26.60
CA ARG A 230 3.29 -4.22 -26.24
C ARG A 230 3.36 -5.31 -25.17
N LEU A 231 2.27 -5.59 -24.44
CA LEU A 231 2.25 -6.56 -23.33
C LEU A 231 2.89 -7.91 -23.66
N GLN A 232 2.59 -8.48 -24.83
CA GLN A 232 3.10 -9.80 -25.25
C GLN A 232 4.60 -9.81 -25.58
N GLY A 233 5.20 -8.65 -25.89
CA GLY A 233 6.65 -8.52 -26.04
C GLY A 233 7.39 -8.34 -24.72
N ILE A 234 6.70 -7.83 -23.69
CA ILE A 234 7.27 -7.52 -22.37
C ILE A 234 7.20 -8.73 -21.43
N ILE A 235 6.12 -9.51 -21.51
CA ILE A 235 5.86 -10.69 -20.67
C ILE A 235 6.04 -11.97 -21.47
N LYS A 236 6.99 -12.81 -21.05
CA LYS A 236 7.38 -14.01 -21.79
C LYS A 236 6.52 -15.20 -21.34
N PRO A 237 6.15 -16.13 -22.23
CA PRO A 237 5.45 -17.36 -21.84
C PRO A 237 6.19 -18.22 -20.80
N THR A 238 7.51 -18.03 -20.66
CA THR A 238 8.36 -18.69 -19.66
C THR A 238 8.27 -18.08 -18.25
N ASP A 239 7.64 -16.91 -18.10
CA ASP A 239 7.56 -16.20 -16.82
C ASP A 239 6.53 -16.88 -15.90
N LYS A 240 7.01 -17.58 -14.87
CA LYS A 240 6.14 -18.20 -13.87
C LYS A 240 5.51 -17.14 -12.98
N TYR A 241 4.22 -16.87 -13.21
CA TYR A 241 3.34 -16.02 -12.42
C TYR A 241 3.95 -14.66 -12.02
N PRO A 242 4.31 -13.77 -12.98
CA PRO A 242 4.90 -12.48 -12.66
C PRO A 242 3.96 -11.57 -11.85
N PHE A 243 4.54 -10.55 -11.23
CA PHE A 243 3.82 -9.40 -10.68
C PHE A 243 3.95 -8.21 -11.64
N LEU A 244 2.83 -7.62 -12.02
CA LEU A 244 2.74 -6.53 -13.00
C LEU A 244 2.18 -5.27 -12.33
N LEU A 245 2.89 -4.16 -12.47
CA LEU A 245 2.45 -2.84 -12.02
C LEU A 245 2.38 -1.90 -13.22
N VAL A 246 1.17 -1.48 -13.61
CA VAL A 246 0.97 -0.66 -14.81
C VAL A 246 0.65 0.79 -14.43
N HIS A 247 1.43 1.74 -14.95
CA HIS A 247 1.24 3.18 -14.78
C HIS A 247 1.14 3.88 -16.14
N VAL A 248 -0.08 4.08 -16.62
CA VAL A 248 -0.36 4.73 -17.90
C VAL A 248 -1.72 5.43 -17.84
N GLY A 249 -1.94 6.41 -18.72
CA GLY A 249 -3.20 7.15 -18.88
C GLY A 249 -3.02 8.66 -18.85
N THR A 250 -1.87 9.13 -18.37
CA THR A 250 -1.50 10.56 -18.34
C THR A 250 -1.65 11.19 -19.73
N ASN A 251 -1.11 10.55 -20.77
CA ASN A 251 -1.19 11.02 -22.15
C ASN A 251 -2.62 10.96 -22.73
N ASP A 252 -3.43 9.97 -22.34
CA ASP A 252 -4.81 9.84 -22.79
C ASP A 252 -5.72 10.93 -22.24
N THR A 253 -5.54 11.35 -20.98
CA THR A 253 -6.35 12.43 -20.37
C THR A 253 -6.22 13.76 -21.09
N ALA A 254 -5.12 13.99 -21.82
CA ALA A 254 -4.87 15.23 -22.55
C ALA A 254 -5.84 15.41 -23.74
N SER A 255 -6.08 14.35 -24.53
CA SER A 255 -6.84 14.44 -25.79
C SER A 255 -8.13 13.62 -25.85
N ASN A 256 -8.26 12.58 -25.03
CA ASN A 256 -9.35 11.61 -25.17
C ASN A 256 -10.56 12.00 -24.28
N SER A 257 -11.76 11.56 -24.70
CA SER A 257 -12.95 11.61 -23.86
C SER A 257 -12.89 10.56 -22.74
N LEU A 258 -13.60 10.80 -21.64
CA LEU A 258 -13.67 9.88 -20.50
C LEU A 258 -14.12 8.48 -20.94
N GLN A 259 -15.11 8.39 -21.83
CA GLN A 259 -15.62 7.13 -22.36
C GLN A 259 -14.57 6.39 -23.20
N LYS A 260 -13.73 7.08 -23.97
CA LYS A 260 -12.64 6.43 -24.70
C LYS A 260 -11.60 5.87 -23.73
N ILE A 261 -11.17 6.67 -22.74
CA ILE A 261 -10.18 6.26 -21.72
C ILE A 261 -10.65 4.99 -21.00
N LYS A 262 -11.93 4.92 -20.60
CA LYS A 262 -12.52 3.73 -19.97
C LYS A 262 -12.43 2.49 -20.86
N ARG A 263 -12.85 2.59 -22.13
CA ARG A 263 -12.76 1.48 -23.10
C ARG A 263 -11.33 1.02 -23.35
N ASP A 264 -10.37 1.94 -23.37
CA ASP A 264 -8.96 1.61 -23.54
C ASP A 264 -8.43 0.82 -22.33
N TYR A 265 -8.77 1.22 -21.10
CA TYR A 265 -8.46 0.43 -19.90
C TYR A 265 -9.17 -0.93 -19.88
N GLU A 266 -10.43 -1.01 -20.32
CA GLU A 266 -11.13 -2.29 -20.45
C GLU A 266 -10.44 -3.22 -21.47
N ALA A 267 -9.93 -2.68 -22.57
CA ALA A 267 -9.14 -3.43 -23.54
C ALA A 267 -7.79 -3.91 -22.95
N LEU A 268 -7.10 -3.05 -22.22
CA LEU A 268 -5.90 -3.38 -21.46
C LEU A 268 -6.20 -4.50 -20.43
N GLY A 269 -7.27 -4.38 -19.66
CA GLY A 269 -7.70 -5.34 -18.65
C GLY A 269 -7.98 -6.73 -19.23
N ARG A 270 -8.67 -6.80 -20.38
CA ARG A 270 -8.88 -8.07 -21.10
C ARG A 270 -7.56 -8.74 -21.51
N LYS A 271 -6.56 -7.96 -21.95
CA LYS A 271 -5.22 -8.50 -22.26
C LYS A 271 -4.45 -8.91 -21.00
N LEU A 272 -4.53 -8.13 -19.93
CA LEU A 272 -3.89 -8.44 -18.65
C LEU A 272 -4.45 -9.73 -18.03
N LYS A 273 -5.77 -9.97 -18.07
CA LYS A 273 -6.40 -11.22 -17.61
C LYS A 273 -5.95 -12.48 -18.38
N GLN A 274 -5.44 -12.34 -19.60
CA GLN A 274 -4.86 -13.44 -20.37
C GLN A 274 -3.43 -13.79 -19.92
N LEU A 275 -2.79 -12.91 -19.14
CA LEU A 275 -1.52 -13.18 -18.49
C LEU A 275 -1.80 -13.87 -17.15
N ASN A 276 -1.23 -15.04 -16.93
CA ASN A 276 -1.23 -15.67 -15.61
C ASN A 276 -0.29 -14.88 -14.68
N ALA A 277 -0.78 -13.77 -14.12
CA ALA A 277 0.01 -12.79 -13.39
C ALA A 277 -0.84 -12.07 -12.32
N GLN A 278 -0.20 -11.57 -11.26
CA GLN A 278 -0.86 -10.63 -10.36
C GLN A 278 -0.69 -9.22 -10.91
N ILE A 279 -1.80 -8.48 -10.97
CA ILE A 279 -1.89 -7.21 -11.67
C ILE A 279 -2.25 -6.12 -10.67
N VAL A 280 -1.51 -5.00 -10.70
CA VAL A 280 -1.87 -3.76 -10.03
C VAL A 280 -1.87 -2.61 -11.04
N ILE A 281 -2.96 -1.84 -11.08
CA ILE A 281 -3.04 -0.61 -11.86
C ILE A 281 -2.73 0.57 -10.95
N SER A 282 -1.77 1.40 -11.34
CA SER A 282 -1.54 2.70 -10.71
C SER A 282 -2.55 3.72 -11.23
N SER A 283 -3.11 4.50 -10.31
CA SER A 283 -3.76 5.77 -10.61
C SER A 283 -2.88 6.67 -11.48
N VAL A 284 -3.53 7.45 -12.34
CA VAL A 284 -2.92 8.52 -13.14
C VAL A 284 -2.59 9.68 -12.22
N LEU A 285 -1.38 10.24 -12.32
CA LEU A 285 -1.01 11.37 -11.45
C LEU A 285 -1.82 12.63 -11.81
N PRO A 286 -2.14 13.49 -10.83
CA PRO A 286 -2.71 14.81 -11.10
C PRO A 286 -1.72 15.66 -11.91
N VAL A 287 -2.25 16.66 -12.63
CA VAL A 287 -1.46 17.58 -13.46
C VAL A 287 -1.83 19.02 -13.16
N GLU A 288 -0.84 19.88 -12.98
CA GLU A 288 -1.03 21.30 -12.72
C GLU A 288 -1.13 22.08 -14.05
N ARG A 289 -1.76 23.28 -14.03
CA ARG A 289 -1.71 24.29 -15.11
C ARG A 289 -2.16 23.87 -16.52
N ARG A 290 -2.77 22.70 -16.68
CA ARG A 290 -3.31 22.19 -17.97
C ARG A 290 -4.82 22.43 -18.15
N GLY A 291 -5.39 23.35 -17.36
CA GLY A 291 -6.79 23.74 -17.37
C GLY A 291 -7.70 22.86 -16.50
N PRO A 292 -8.75 23.42 -15.86
CA PRO A 292 -9.56 22.73 -14.85
C PRO A 292 -10.24 21.45 -15.38
N GLY A 293 -10.55 21.40 -16.67
CA GLY A 293 -11.15 20.23 -17.30
C GLY A 293 -10.26 18.99 -17.38
N ARG A 294 -8.92 19.11 -17.31
CA ARG A 294 -8.02 17.93 -17.33
C ARG A 294 -7.86 17.31 -15.94
N GLU A 295 -7.74 18.14 -14.91
CA GLU A 295 -7.65 17.68 -13.52
C GLU A 295 -8.93 16.95 -13.09
N GLY A 296 -10.11 17.56 -13.31
CA GLY A 296 -11.40 16.92 -13.04
C GLY A 296 -11.55 15.58 -13.78
N LYS A 297 -11.13 15.52 -15.06
CA LYS A 297 -11.11 14.27 -15.84
C LYS A 297 -10.19 13.21 -15.23
N ILE A 298 -9.02 13.58 -14.69
CA ILE A 298 -8.12 12.64 -13.99
C ILE A 298 -8.80 12.10 -12.72
N VAL A 299 -9.45 12.95 -11.93
CA VAL A 299 -10.21 12.53 -10.74
C VAL A 299 -11.33 11.56 -11.11
N GLU A 300 -12.10 11.85 -12.16
CA GLU A 300 -13.14 10.95 -12.68
C GLU A 300 -12.59 9.61 -13.20
N VAL A 301 -11.47 9.63 -13.93
CA VAL A 301 -10.76 8.43 -14.39
C VAL A 301 -10.28 7.59 -13.21
N ASN A 302 -9.61 8.18 -12.22
CA ASN A 302 -9.08 7.47 -11.06
C ASN A 302 -10.19 6.90 -10.16
N ASN A 303 -11.29 7.63 -9.97
CA ASN A 303 -12.45 7.15 -9.22
C ASN A 303 -13.16 5.98 -9.92
N TRP A 304 -13.23 6.00 -11.25
CA TRP A 304 -13.72 4.86 -12.01
C TRP A 304 -12.73 3.69 -11.97
N LEU A 305 -11.43 3.94 -12.18
CA LEU A 305 -10.38 2.91 -12.14
C LEU A 305 -10.37 2.15 -10.82
N ARG A 306 -10.50 2.83 -9.67
CA ARG A 306 -10.56 2.16 -8.36
C ARG A 306 -11.72 1.15 -8.29
N LYS A 307 -12.91 1.56 -8.73
CA LYS A 307 -14.12 0.72 -8.73
C LYS A 307 -13.98 -0.44 -9.72
N TRP A 308 -13.50 -0.15 -10.92
CA TRP A 308 -13.29 -1.12 -11.99
C TRP A 308 -12.21 -2.16 -11.65
N CYS A 309 -11.07 -1.75 -11.09
CA CYS A 309 -10.03 -2.68 -10.63
C CYS A 309 -10.58 -3.66 -9.56
N LYS A 310 -11.41 -3.17 -8.62
CA LYS A 310 -12.09 -4.04 -7.65
C LYS A 310 -13.01 -5.07 -8.32
N GLN A 311 -13.76 -4.67 -9.35
CA GLN A 311 -14.63 -5.56 -10.13
C GLN A 311 -13.81 -6.60 -10.92
N GLU A 312 -12.70 -6.18 -11.53
CA GLU A 312 -11.81 -7.03 -12.33
C GLU A 312 -10.88 -7.92 -11.49
N ARG A 313 -10.87 -7.75 -10.17
CA ARG A 313 -9.94 -8.36 -9.19
C ARG A 313 -8.47 -8.00 -9.41
N PHE A 314 -8.22 -6.79 -9.92
CA PHE A 314 -6.88 -6.18 -9.95
C PHE A 314 -6.64 -5.38 -8.67
N GLY A 315 -5.38 -5.31 -8.24
CA GLY A 315 -4.98 -4.31 -7.25
C GLY A 315 -5.04 -2.89 -7.84
N PHE A 316 -5.20 -1.89 -6.98
CA PHE A 316 -5.18 -0.49 -7.37
C PHE A 316 -4.23 0.29 -6.45
N LEU A 317 -3.26 1.00 -7.04
CA LEU A 317 -2.37 1.90 -6.31
C LEU A 317 -2.83 3.34 -6.50
N ASP A 318 -3.40 3.89 -5.44
CA ASP A 318 -3.82 5.28 -5.38
C ASP A 318 -2.67 6.19 -4.92
N HIS A 319 -2.39 7.24 -5.69
CA HIS A 319 -1.47 8.31 -5.31
C HIS A 319 -2.22 9.54 -4.78
N GLY A 320 -3.55 9.59 -4.90
CA GLY A 320 -4.36 10.75 -4.52
C GLY A 320 -3.89 12.04 -5.20
N MET A 321 -4.01 13.16 -4.48
CA MET A 321 -3.64 14.49 -4.98
C MET A 321 -2.27 14.98 -4.47
N GLN A 322 -1.51 14.15 -3.73
CA GLN A 322 -0.22 14.54 -3.11
C GLN A 322 0.78 15.11 -4.13
N PHE A 323 0.73 14.67 -5.39
CA PHE A 323 1.63 15.16 -6.44
C PHE A 323 1.37 16.60 -6.90
N LEU A 324 0.30 17.27 -6.42
CA LEU A 324 0.13 18.71 -6.55
C LEU A 324 0.88 19.52 -5.49
N GLU A 325 1.53 18.87 -4.51
CA GLU A 325 2.39 19.55 -3.53
C GLU A 325 3.61 20.20 -4.21
N ASP A 326 4.02 21.36 -3.68
CA ASP A 326 5.09 22.19 -4.24
C ASP A 326 6.40 21.41 -4.44
N GLY A 327 6.94 21.50 -5.65
CA GLY A 327 8.23 20.89 -6.00
C GLY A 327 8.17 19.40 -6.36
N LEU A 328 7.01 18.74 -6.37
CA LEU A 328 6.89 17.37 -6.88
C LEU A 328 6.71 17.32 -8.41
N LEU A 329 5.92 18.25 -8.96
CA LEU A 329 5.81 18.47 -10.41
C LEU A 329 6.82 19.51 -10.91
N ALA A 330 7.29 19.32 -12.14
CA ALA A 330 8.13 20.26 -12.86
C ALA A 330 7.31 21.46 -13.36
N SER A 331 8.01 22.48 -13.87
CA SER A 331 7.40 23.73 -14.36
C SER A 331 6.39 23.56 -15.52
N ASP A 332 6.32 22.38 -16.14
CA ASP A 332 5.34 22.03 -17.18
C ASP A 332 4.01 21.45 -16.64
N GLY A 333 3.90 21.34 -15.31
CA GLY A 333 2.76 20.81 -14.57
C GLY A 333 2.46 19.33 -14.81
N LEU A 334 3.39 18.59 -15.41
CA LEU A 334 3.14 17.24 -15.94
C LEU A 334 4.22 16.23 -15.56
N HIS A 335 5.49 16.57 -15.77
CA HIS A 335 6.59 15.67 -15.46
C HIS A 335 7.03 15.81 -14.00
N LEU A 336 7.55 14.73 -13.43
CA LEU A 336 8.05 14.75 -12.05
C LEU A 336 9.44 15.38 -11.96
N THR A 337 9.65 16.23 -10.95
CA THR A 337 10.98 16.67 -10.53
C THR A 337 11.80 15.47 -10.03
N THR A 338 13.09 15.68 -9.74
CA THR A 338 13.90 14.66 -9.06
C THR A 338 13.32 14.26 -7.70
N VAL A 339 12.66 15.19 -6.98
CA VAL A 339 12.00 14.91 -5.70
C VAL A 339 10.72 14.10 -5.92
N GLY A 340 9.82 14.58 -6.79
CA GLY A 340 8.58 13.88 -7.13
C GLY A 340 8.82 12.47 -7.68
N ARG A 341 9.83 12.30 -8.54
CA ARG A 341 10.23 10.99 -9.08
C ARG A 341 10.71 10.04 -7.98
N ASN A 342 11.45 10.54 -6.99
CA ASN A 342 11.87 9.74 -5.84
C ASN A 342 10.70 9.36 -4.93
N VAL A 343 9.73 10.24 -4.71
CA VAL A 343 8.48 9.93 -3.97
C VAL A 343 7.69 8.85 -4.72
N PHE A 344 7.43 9.07 -6.01
CA PHE A 344 6.72 8.13 -6.89
C PHE A 344 7.38 6.74 -6.91
N ALA A 345 8.69 6.67 -7.16
CA ALA A 345 9.42 5.41 -7.17
C ALA A 345 9.44 4.71 -5.81
N LYS A 346 9.48 5.46 -4.69
CA LYS A 346 9.32 4.90 -3.33
C LYS A 346 7.92 4.31 -3.15
N ASN A 347 6.85 4.98 -3.61
CA ASN A 347 5.48 4.47 -3.53
C ASN A 347 5.33 3.14 -4.30
N LEU A 348 5.80 3.09 -5.56
CA LEU A 348 5.78 1.86 -6.36
C LEU A 348 6.58 0.72 -5.69
N ARG A 349 7.78 1.02 -5.21
CA ARG A 349 8.66 0.05 -4.52
C ARG A 349 8.06 -0.46 -3.21
N ASN A 350 7.39 0.40 -2.45
CA ASN A 350 6.79 0.06 -1.17
C ASN A 350 5.57 -0.87 -1.36
N LEU A 351 4.75 -0.62 -2.39
CA LEU A 351 3.73 -1.59 -2.84
C LEU A 351 4.39 -2.94 -3.20
N ILE A 352 5.37 -2.95 -4.10
CA ILE A 352 6.04 -4.17 -4.57
C ILE A 352 6.61 -4.98 -3.38
N ARG A 353 7.10 -4.33 -2.32
CA ARG A 353 7.54 -5.01 -1.09
C ARG A 353 6.39 -5.64 -0.30
N ARG A 354 5.26 -4.93 -0.13
CA ARG A 354 4.07 -5.40 0.59
C ARG A 354 3.27 -6.49 -0.13
N THR A 355 3.60 -6.80 -1.38
CA THR A 355 2.88 -7.79 -2.20
C THR A 355 3.75 -8.99 -2.59
N LEU A 356 5.02 -9.01 -2.19
CA LEU A 356 5.96 -10.10 -2.43
C LEU A 356 6.56 -10.69 -1.15
N ASN A 357 6.30 -10.03 -0.02
CA ASN A 357 6.46 -10.52 1.34
C ASN A 357 5.05 -10.76 1.89
#